data_AF-A0A0P9EPW1-F1
#
_entry.id   AF-A0A0P9EPW1-F1
#
_cell.length_a   1.000
_cell.length_b   1.000
_cell.length_c   1.000
_cell.angle_alpha   90.00
_cell.angle_beta   90.00
_cell.angle_gamma   90.00
#
_symmetry.space_group_name_H-M   'P 1'
#
loop_
_entity.id
_entity.type
_entity.pdbx_description
1 polymer ?
#
loop_
_entity_poly.entity_id
_entity_poly.type
_entity_poly.pdbx_seq_one_letter_code
_entity_poly.pdbx_strand_id
1 'polypeptide(L)' 'MGKLEIRDVNLENIEDLINLCIPSDKKDDPLFIEGMRVKKKWATQAIEKYGNIAKLPYLNSKPVGLIQYQPYLEERLV' A
#
# COMPACT_ATOMS: atom_id res chain seq x y z
N MET A 1 7.14 -24.67 2.64
CA MET A 1 6.83 -23.41 3.36
C MET A 1 7.03 -22.27 2.38
N GLY A 2 6.04 -21.38 2.21
CA GLY A 2 6.18 -20.26 1.27
C GLY A 2 7.16 -19.20 1.79
N LYS A 3 7.83 -18.49 0.88
CA LYS A 3 8.75 -17.40 1.26
C LYS A 3 7.93 -16.17 1.62
N LEU A 4 8.14 -15.65 2.84
CA LEU A 4 7.57 -14.38 3.30
C LEU A 4 8.58 -13.25 3.04
N GLU A 5 8.14 -12.19 2.39
CA GLU A 5 8.93 -10.98 2.16
C GLU A 5 8.16 -9.76 2.62
N ILE A 6 8.79 -8.85 3.36
CA ILE A 6 8.17 -7.58 3.74
C ILE A 6 8.81 -6.50 2.88
N ARG A 7 7.99 -5.78 2.11
CA ARG A 7 8.45 -4.72 1.21
C ARG A 7 7.87 -3.38 1.64
N ASP A 8 8.65 -2.33 1.51
CA ASP A 8 8.15 -0.97 1.66
C ASP A 8 7.18 -0.63 0.53
N VAL A 9 6.14 0.14 0.84
CA VAL A 9 5.28 0.72 -0.19
C VAL A 9 6.02 1.85 -0.88
N ASN A 10 6.10 1.77 -2.20
CA ASN A 10 6.68 2.76 -3.10
C ASN A 10 5.81 2.91 -4.36
N LEU A 11 6.24 3.73 -5.33
CA LEU A 11 5.47 3.95 -6.56
C LEU A 11 5.37 2.72 -7.47
N GLU A 12 6.30 1.77 -7.36
CA GLU A 12 6.32 0.55 -8.18
C GLU A 12 5.30 -0.48 -7.71
N ASN A 13 5.00 -0.53 -6.41
CA ASN A 13 4.07 -1.49 -5.80
C ASN A 13 2.80 -0.86 -5.19
N ILE A 14 2.55 0.42 -5.48
CA ILE A 14 1.39 1.16 -4.95
C ILE A 14 0.06 0.47 -5.25
N GLU A 15 -0.07 -0.18 -6.41
CA GLU A 15 -1.29 -0.90 -6.80
C GLU A 15 -1.63 -2.04 -5.83
N ASP A 16 -0.63 -2.72 -5.28
CA ASP A 16 -0.86 -3.76 -4.28
C ASP A 16 -1.49 -3.18 -3.01
N LEU A 17 -1.04 -1.98 -2.57
CA LEU A 17 -1.65 -1.26 -1.45
C LEU A 17 -3.10 -0.85 -1.74
N ILE A 18 -3.38 -0.39 -2.97
CA ILE A 18 -4.72 0.06 -3.35
C ILE A 18 -5.70 -1.12 -3.39
N ASN A 19 -5.29 -2.24 -3.98
CA ASN A 19 -6.15 -3.39 -4.24
C ASN A 19 -6.27 -4.36 -3.05
N LEU A 20 -5.36 -4.32 -2.06
CA LEU A 20 -5.30 -5.31 -0.98
C LEU A 20 -6.63 -5.53 -0.23
N CYS A 21 -7.34 -4.44 0.06
CA CYS A 21 -8.57 -4.47 0.87
C CYS A 21 -9.85 -4.45 0.02
N ILE A 22 -9.76 -4.65 -1.29
CA ILE A 22 -10.90 -4.60 -2.20
C ILE A 22 -11.44 -6.02 -2.39
N PRO A 23 -12.64 -6.34 -1.88
CA PRO A 23 -13.28 -7.63 -2.13
C PRO A 23 -13.46 -7.86 -3.63
N SER A 24 -13.34 -9.10 -4.08
CA SER A 24 -13.42 -9.42 -5.52
C SER A 24 -14.77 -9.06 -6.14
N ASP A 25 -15.87 -9.14 -5.37
CA ASP A 25 -17.23 -8.76 -5.77
C ASP A 25 -17.46 -7.24 -5.80
N LYS A 26 -16.49 -6.45 -5.33
CA LYS A 26 -16.56 -4.98 -5.25
C LYS A 26 -15.63 -4.26 -6.23
N LYS A 27 -14.88 -4.99 -7.06
CA LYS A 27 -13.93 -4.38 -8.00
C LYS A 27 -14.58 -3.45 -9.03
N ASP A 28 -15.81 -3.78 -9.44
CA ASP A 28 -16.58 -3.01 -10.43
C ASP A 28 -17.62 -2.07 -9.78
N ASP A 29 -17.68 -2.03 -8.44
CA ASP A 29 -18.57 -1.14 -7.72
C ASP A 29 -18.07 0.32 -7.86
N PRO A 30 -18.89 1.26 -8.36
CA PRO A 30 -18.48 2.64 -8.59
C PRO A 30 -17.90 3.34 -7.36
N LEU A 31 -18.38 3.02 -6.16
CA LEU A 31 -17.89 3.62 -4.92
C LEU A 31 -16.49 3.10 -4.57
N PHE A 32 -16.22 1.83 -4.83
CA PHE A 32 -14.89 1.25 -4.64
C PHE A 32 -13.91 1.77 -5.69
N ILE A 33 -14.33 1.92 -6.95
CA ILE A 33 -13.51 2.52 -8.01
C ILE A 33 -13.07 3.94 -7.62
N GLU A 34 -14.00 4.77 -7.16
CA GLU A 34 -13.67 6.12 -6.72
C GLU A 34 -12.78 6.11 -5.47
N GLY A 35 -13.05 5.23 -4.51
CA GLY A 35 -12.21 5.04 -3.32
C GLY A 35 -10.77 4.66 -3.67
N MET A 36 -10.57 3.72 -4.61
CA MET A 36 -9.26 3.33 -5.12
C MET A 36 -8.54 4.52 -5.76
N ARG A 37 -9.24 5.31 -6.58
CA ARG A 37 -8.69 6.51 -7.24
C ARG A 37 -8.22 7.56 -6.23
N VAL A 38 -9.06 7.89 -5.25
CA VAL A 38 -8.75 8.87 -4.20
C VAL A 38 -7.59 8.37 -3.33
N LYS A 39 -7.62 7.09 -2.91
CA LYS A 39 -6.57 6.47 -2.11
C LYS A 39 -5.23 6.46 -2.86
N LYS A 40 -5.23 6.15 -4.16
CA LYS A 40 -4.01 6.17 -5.00
C LYS A 40 -3.42 7.58 -5.08
N LYS A 41 -4.25 8.59 -5.35
CA LYS A 41 -3.80 9.98 -5.38
C LYS A 41 -3.17 10.40 -4.05
N TRP A 42 -3.82 10.10 -2.94
CA TRP A 42 -3.29 10.39 -1.60
C TRP A 42 -1.96 9.64 -1.34
N ALA A 43 -1.89 8.35 -1.65
CA ALA A 43 -0.72 7.52 -1.39
C ALA A 43 0.50 7.98 -2.21
N THR A 44 0.31 8.33 -3.48
CA THR A 44 1.37 8.93 -4.32
C THR A 44 1.93 10.20 -3.69
N GLN A 45 1.06 11.14 -3.32
CA GLN A 45 1.45 12.41 -2.70
C GLN A 45 2.14 12.20 -1.35
N ALA A 46 1.67 11.24 -0.56
CA ALA A 46 2.25 10.91 0.73
C ALA A 46 3.64 10.27 0.58
N ILE A 47 3.84 9.39 -0.41
CA ILE A 47 5.13 8.77 -0.70
C ILE A 47 6.16 9.81 -1.14
N GLU A 48 5.77 10.71 -2.04
CA GLU A 48 6.64 11.81 -2.50
C GLU A 48 7.06 12.73 -1.34
N LYS A 49 6.14 13.01 -0.41
CA LYS A 49 6.38 13.93 0.71
C LYS A 49 7.13 13.29 1.88
N TYR A 50 6.78 12.05 2.24
CA TYR A 50 7.21 11.42 3.48
C TYR A 50 8.14 10.22 3.28
N GLY A 51 8.28 9.72 2.05
CA GLY A 51 8.90 8.42 1.79
C GLY A 51 7.93 7.27 2.09
N ASN A 52 8.43 6.15 2.59
CA ASN A 52 7.61 4.96 2.80
C ASN A 52 6.51 5.22 3.85
N ILE A 53 5.25 4.94 3.48
CA ILE A 53 4.07 5.19 4.33
C ILE A 53 3.47 3.92 4.97
N ALA A 54 3.88 2.76 4.49
CA ALA A 54 3.39 1.46 4.91
C ALA A 54 4.34 0.36 4.43
N LYS A 55 4.17 -0.87 4.93
CA LYS A 55 4.82 -2.08 4.41
C LYS A 55 3.78 -3.13 4.01
N LEU A 56 4.10 -3.92 2.98
CA LEU A 56 3.30 -5.01 2.47
C LEU A 56 4.06 -6.34 2.67
N PRO A 57 3.53 -7.27 3.47
CA PRO A 57 3.98 -8.66 3.49
C PRO A 57 3.49 -9.40 2.24
N TYR A 58 4.38 -10.13 1.59
CA TYR A 58 4.12 -10.98 0.44
C TYR A 58 4.41 -12.43 0.78
N LEU A 59 3.45 -13.32 0.50
CA LEU A 59 3.65 -14.77 0.54
C LEU A 59 3.62 -15.29 -0.90
N ASN A 60 4.72 -15.86 -1.38
CA ASN A 60 4.85 -16.33 -2.77
C ASN A 60 4.45 -15.25 -3.80
N SER A 61 4.98 -14.03 -3.62
CA SER A 61 4.71 -12.86 -4.47
C SER A 61 3.28 -12.33 -4.47
N LYS A 62 2.40 -12.83 -3.59
CA LYS A 62 1.05 -12.26 -3.38
C LYS A 62 1.03 -11.41 -2.12
N PRO A 63 0.50 -10.18 -2.15
CA PRO A 63 0.35 -9.39 -0.94
C PRO A 63 -0.69 -10.04 -0.02
N VAL A 64 -0.37 -10.21 1.25
CA VAL A 64 -1.19 -10.95 2.25
C VAL A 64 -1.51 -10.14 3.49
N GLY A 65 -1.10 -8.88 3.55
CA GLY A 65 -1.37 -8.02 4.69
C GLY A 65 -0.89 -6.60 4.47
N LEU A 66 -1.06 -5.78 5.51
CA LEU A 66 -0.67 -4.39 5.52
C LEU A 66 -0.16 -4.02 6.92
N ILE A 67 1.01 -3.41 6.97
CA ILE A 67 1.56 -2.78 8.17
C ILE A 67 1.48 -1.27 7.96
N GLN A 68 0.63 -0.61 8.73
CA GLN A 68 0.42 0.84 8.67
C GLN A 68 1.18 1.51 9.82
N TYR A 69 1.80 2.64 9.54
CA TYR A 69 2.47 3.46 10.53
C TYR A 69 2.43 4.92 10.10
N GLN A 70 2.64 5.82 11.06
CA GLN A 70 2.84 7.23 10.77
C GLN A 70 4.36 7.51 10.77
N PRO A 71 4.93 8.05 9.69
CA PRO A 71 6.34 8.41 9.67
C PRO A 71 6.59 9.63 10.58
N TYR A 72 7.51 9.48 11.53
CA TYR A 72 8.06 10.59 12.32
C TYR A 72 9.31 11.12 11.61
N LEU A 73 9.15 12.19 10.82
CA LEU A 73 10.22 12.71 9.97
C LEU A 73 11.46 13.17 10.76
N GLU A 74 11.26 13.65 11.98
CA GLU A 74 12.33 14.11 12.88
C GLU A 74 13.22 12.96 13.39
N GLU A 75 12.69 11.73 13.39
CA GLU A 75 13.40 10.52 13.85
C GLU A 75 14.03 9.75 12.69
N ARG A 76 14.05 10.31 11.48
CA ARG A 76 14.58 9.63 10.30
C ARG A 76 16.11 9.49 10.44
N LEU A 77 16.56 8.24 10.59
CA LEU A 77 17.98 7.89 10.55
C LEU A 77 18.53 8.19 9.14
N VAL A 78 19.55 9.05 9.07
CA VAL A 78 20.29 9.44 7.84
C VAL A 78 21.39 8.41 7.55
#